data_AF-A0A944TGU3-F1
#
_entry.id   AF-A0A944TGU3-F1
#
_cell.length_a   1.000
_cell.length_b   1.000
_cell.length_c   1.000
_cell.angle_alpha   90.00
_cell.angle_beta   90.00
_cell.angle_gamma   90.00
#
_symmetry.space_group_name_H-M   'P 1'
#
loop_
_entity.id
_entity.type
_entity.pdbx_description
1 polymer ?
#
loop_
_entity_poly.entity_id
_entity_poly.type
_entity_poly.pdbx_seq_one_letter_code
_entity_poly.pdbx_strand_id
1 'polypeptide(L)'
;MSEEFLAYIGWLLRIFGYLIVARALTSWFPDARHHPIVQLLYQITDPVMVPASRIIPRIGMIDISPMIVILVLFTVSSQLTGQSSGF
;
A
#
# COMPACT_ATOMS: atom_id res chain seq x y z
N MET A 1 -22.34 9.22 12.50
CA MET A 1 -21.66 10.28 11.72
C MET A 1 -20.14 10.25 11.85
N SER A 2 -19.52 10.50 13.01
CA SER A 2 -18.04 10.46 13.15
C SER A 2 -17.46 9.05 12.96
N GLU A 3 -18.04 8.05 13.62
CA GLU A 3 -17.58 6.65 13.56
C GLU A 3 -17.68 6.05 12.15
N GLU A 4 -18.75 6.36 11.42
CA GLU A 4 -18.95 5.94 10.03
C GLU A 4 -17.88 6.56 9.12
N PHE A 5 -17.58 7.85 9.31
CA PHE A 5 -16.54 8.54 8.57
C PHE A 5 -15.16 7.88 8.78
N LEU A 6 -14.80 7.55 10.03
CA LEU A 6 -13.55 6.85 10.34
C LEU A 6 -13.48 5.48 9.66
N ALA A 7 -14.59 4.73 9.67
CA ALA A 7 -14.65 3.44 8.99
C ALA A 7 -14.42 3.57 7.47
N TYR A 8 -15.00 4.58 6.82
CA TYR A 8 -14.75 4.85 5.39
C TYR A 8 -13.27 5.15 5.11
N ILE A 9 -12.60 5.94 5.95
CA ILE A 9 -11.16 6.17 5.82
C ILE A 9 -10.38 4.86 5.97
N GLY A 10 -10.74 4.03 6.97
CA GLY A 10 -10.15 2.71 7.13
C GLY A 10 -10.25 1.87 5.84
N TRP A 11 -11.44 1.77 5.25
CA TRP A 11 -11.64 1.04 3.99
C TRP A 11 -10.79 1.59 2.84
N LEU A 12 -10.67 2.91 2.70
CA LEU A 12 -9.81 3.54 1.70
C LEU A 12 -8.33 3.17 1.90
N LEU A 13 -7.85 3.16 3.13
CA LEU A 13 -6.47 2.74 3.44
C LEU A 13 -6.23 1.27 3.07
N ARG A 14 -7.20 0.37 3.28
CA ARG A 14 -7.10 -1.05 2.87
C ARG A 14 -7.01 -1.18 1.36
N ILE A 15 -7.87 -0.48 0.63
CA ILE A 15 -7.85 -0.47 -0.84
C ILE A 15 -6.48 0.02 -1.32
N PHE A 16 -5.98 1.11 -0.76
CA PHE A 16 -4.65 1.62 -1.12
C PHE A 16 -3.53 0.63 -0.79
N GLY A 17 -3.60 -0.07 0.36
CA GLY A 17 -2.67 -1.16 0.70
C GLY A 17 -2.70 -2.29 -0.33
N TYR A 18 -3.88 -2.70 -0.82
CA TYR A 18 -3.99 -3.68 -1.90
C TYR A 18 -3.42 -3.18 -3.24
N LEU A 19 -3.50 -1.88 -3.54
CA LEU A 19 -2.80 -1.31 -4.71
C LEU A 19 -1.28 -1.45 -4.57
N ILE A 20 -0.72 -1.27 -3.37
CA ILE A 20 0.70 -1.49 -3.12
C ILE A 20 1.07 -2.97 -3.25
N VAL A 21 0.21 -3.88 -2.80
CA VAL A 21 0.39 -5.33 -3.06
C VAL A 21 0.43 -5.58 -4.56
N ALA A 22 -0.56 -5.10 -5.32
CA ALA A 22 -0.59 -5.24 -6.78
C ALA A 22 0.69 -4.68 -7.43
N ARG A 23 1.17 -3.50 -6.98
CA ARG A 23 2.41 -2.89 -7.45
C ARG A 23 3.59 -3.81 -7.19
N ALA A 24 3.71 -4.35 -5.97
CA ALA A 24 4.80 -5.27 -5.61
C ALA A 24 4.79 -6.51 -6.50
N LEU A 25 3.61 -7.06 -6.81
CA LEU A 25 3.46 -8.19 -7.74
C LEU A 25 3.91 -7.88 -9.17
N THR A 26 3.78 -6.63 -9.64
CA THR A 26 4.29 -6.25 -10.97
C THR A 26 5.81 -6.40 -11.11
N SER A 27 6.56 -6.47 -10.01
CA SER A 27 8.00 -6.72 -10.04
C SER A 27 8.36 -8.11 -10.57
N TRP A 28 7.45 -9.09 -10.48
CA TRP A 28 7.61 -10.43 -11.06
C TRP A 28 7.27 -10.50 -12.56
N PHE A 29 6.66 -9.45 -13.11
CA PHE A 29 6.27 -9.38 -14.52
C PHE A 29 6.86 -8.13 -15.17
N PRO A 30 8.17 -8.11 -15.49
CA PRO A 30 8.86 -6.93 -15.99
C PRO A 30 8.23 -6.28 -17.22
N ASP A 31 7.65 -7.09 -18.11
CA ASP A 31 7.01 -6.65 -19.36
C ASP A 31 5.71 -5.87 -19.11
N ALA A 32 5.01 -6.18 -18.02
CA ALA A 32 3.74 -5.54 -17.66
C ALA A 32 3.92 -4.06 -17.26
N ARG A 33 5.15 -3.60 -16.97
CA ARG A 33 5.43 -2.20 -16.58
C ARG A 33 5.02 -1.17 -17.63
N HIS A 34 4.97 -1.56 -18.91
CA HIS A 34 4.54 -0.68 -20.00
C HIS A 34 3.01 -0.63 -20.16
N HIS A 35 2.27 -1.51 -19.47
CA HIS A 35 0.82 -1.56 -19.57
C HIS A 35 0.20 -0.32 -18.90
N PRO A 36 -0.77 0.38 -19.54
CA PRO A 36 -1.35 1.62 -19.00
C PRO A 36 -1.91 1.49 -17.58
N ILE A 37 -2.53 0.35 -17.26
CA ILE A 37 -3.06 0.07 -15.90
C ILE A 37 -1.93 -0.01 -14.87
N VAL A 38 -0.79 -0.60 -15.24
CA VAL A 38 0.37 -0.66 -14.34
C VAL A 38 0.97 0.74 -14.18
N GLN A 39 1.08 1.53 -15.24
CA GLN A 39 1.54 2.91 -15.11
C GLN A 39 0.63 3.75 -14.18
N LEU A 40 -0.69 3.60 -14.31
CA LEU A 40 -1.65 4.23 -13.41
C LEU A 40 -1.45 3.77 -11.96
N LEU A 41 -1.22 2.48 -11.75
CA LEU A 41 -0.94 1.92 -10.42
C LEU A 41 0.29 2.57 -9.78
N TYR A 42 1.37 2.76 -10.54
CA TYR A 42 2.56 3.47 -10.06
C TYR A 42 2.26 4.94 -9.79
N GLN A 43 1.54 5.64 -10.68
CA GLN A 43 1.14 7.04 -10.47
C GLN A 43 0.35 7.25 -9.17
N ILE A 44 -0.57 6.33 -8.85
CA ILE A 44 -1.37 6.38 -7.63
C ILE A 44 -0.53 6.10 -6.38
N THR A 45 0.39 5.13 -6.46
CA THR A 45 1.13 4.64 -5.29
C THR A 45 2.47 5.36 -5.05
N ASP A 46 3.07 5.96 -6.07
CA ASP A 46 4.37 6.66 -6.02
C ASP A 46 4.46 7.80 -4.99
N PRO A 47 3.43 8.64 -4.78
CA PRO A 47 3.48 9.69 -3.78
C PRO A 47 3.80 9.19 -2.36
N VAL A 48 3.46 7.92 -2.06
CA VAL A 48 3.76 7.28 -0.77
C VAL A 48 5.00 6.39 -0.89
N MET A 49 5.08 5.60 -1.97
CA MET A 49 6.11 4.58 -2.15
C MET A 49 7.49 5.17 -2.43
N VAL A 50 7.60 6.22 -3.25
CA VAL A 50 8.90 6.82 -3.59
C VAL A 50 9.57 7.44 -2.35
N PRO A 51 8.87 8.21 -1.50
CA PRO A 51 9.45 8.65 -0.23
C PRO A 51 9.77 7.49 0.71
N ALA A 52 8.90 6.49 0.83
CA ALA A 52 9.15 5.33 1.68
C ALA A 52 10.44 4.60 1.29
N SER A 53 10.65 4.33 0.00
CA SER A 53 11.86 3.69 -0.54
C SER A 53 13.13 4.54 -0.46
N ARG A 54 13.02 5.83 -0.13
CA ARG A 54 14.18 6.70 0.17
C ARG A 54 14.56 6.65 1.64
N ILE A 55 13.58 6.47 2.53
CA ILE A 55 13.76 6.43 3.98
C ILE A 55 14.17 5.03 4.44
N ILE A 56 13.51 4.01 3.89
CA ILE A 56 13.71 2.62 4.26
C ILE A 56 14.87 2.07 3.43
N PRO A 57 15.97 1.60 4.06
CA PRO A 57 17.10 1.04 3.33
C PRO A 57 16.69 -0.26 2.62
N ARG A 58 17.19 -0.44 1.40
CA ARG A 58 17.02 -1.68 0.64
C ARG A 58 17.83 -2.80 1.30
N ILE A 59 17.26 -4.00 1.37
CA ILE A 59 17.98 -5.20 1.81
C ILE A 59 18.51 -5.89 0.56
N GLY A 60 19.80 -5.68 0.28
CA GLY A 60 20.42 -6.08 -0.98
C GLY A 60 19.75 -5.38 -2.17
N MET A 61 19.25 -6.16 -3.13
CA MET A 61 18.54 -5.65 -4.31
C MET A 61 17.02 -5.52 -4.12
N ILE A 62 16.49 -5.95 -2.98
CA ILE A 62 15.04 -6.00 -2.72
C ILE A 62 14.60 -4.74 -1.99
N ASP A 63 13.59 -4.08 -2.55
CA ASP A 63 12.89 -2.99 -1.88
C ASP A 63 11.85 -3.56 -0.91
N ILE A 64 12.13 -3.47 0.39
CA ILE A 64 11.23 -3.93 1.46
C ILE A 64 10.17 -2.90 1.85
N SER A 65 10.26 -1.68 1.30
CA SER A 65 9.35 -0.57 1.60
C SER A 65 7.87 -0.91 1.36
N PRO A 66 7.47 -1.65 0.30
CA PRO A 66 6.08 -2.03 0.11
C PRO A 66 5.52 -2.79 1.31
N MET A 67 6.31 -3.70 1.88
CA MET A 67 5.89 -4.53 3.00
C MET A 67 5.70 -3.71 4.28
N ILE A 68 6.60 -2.77 4.55
CA ILE A 68 6.49 -1.86 5.70
C ILE A 68 5.29 -0.93 5.54
N VAL A 69 5.07 -0.36 4.35
CA VAL A 69 3.94 0.54 4.11
C VAL A 69 2.60 -0.22 4.22
N ILE A 70 2.50 -1.43 3.67
CA ILE A 70 1.30 -2.27 3.80
C ILE A 70 1.00 -2.57 5.27
N LEU A 71 2.02 -2.95 6.06
CA LEU A 71 1.86 -3.22 7.49
C LEU A 71 1.28 -1.99 8.21
N VAL A 72 1.87 -0.82 8.00
CA VAL A 72 1.40 0.43 8.61
C VAL A 72 -0.04 0.74 8.19
N LEU A 73 -0.37 0.66 6.89
CA LEU A 73 -1.71 0.95 6.39
C LEU A 73 -2.76 0.02 6.98
N PHE A 74 -2.47 -1.28 7.07
CA PHE A 74 -3.40 -2.26 7.59
C PHE A 74 -3.58 -2.13 9.11
N THR A 75 -2.50 -1.87 9.85
CA THR A 75 -2.57 -1.59 11.29
C THR A 75 -3.37 -0.32 11.57
N VAL A 76 -3.12 0.78 10.85
CA VAL A 76 -3.88 2.03 11.03
C VAL A 76 -5.35 1.82 10.65
N SER A 77 -5.61 1.15 9.52
CA SER A 77 -6.98 0.84 9.12
C SER A 77 -7.73 0.00 10.14
N SER A 78 -7.11 -0.99 10.77
CA SER A 78 -7.82 -1.87 11.71
C SER A 78 -8.33 -1.09 12.93
N GLN A 79 -7.55 -0.10 13.39
CA GLN A 79 -7.95 0.80 14.48
C GLN A 79 -9.14 1.68 14.04
N LEU A 80 -9.09 2.22 12.82
CA LEU A 80 -10.13 3.13 12.29
C LEU A 80 -11.46 2.44 11.98
N THR A 81 -11.44 1.16 11.59
CA THR A 81 -12.66 0.38 11.35
C THR A 81 -13.25 -0.19 12.66
N GLY A 82 -12.62 0.07 13.82
CA GLY A 82 -13.06 -0.50 15.10
C GLY A 82 -12.95 -2.03 15.14
N GLN A 83 -12.20 -2.62 14.20
CA GLN A 83 -11.97 -4.06 14.13
C GLN A 83 -10.79 -4.37 15.06
N SER A 84 -11.05 -4.34 16.36
CA SER A 84 -10.10 -4.74 17.39
C SER A 84 -9.82 -6.24 17.26
N SER A 85 -8.82 -6.57 16.44
CA SER A 85 -8.10 -7.85 16.40
C SER A 85 -8.97 -9.09 16.57
N GLY A 86 -9.74 -9.42 15.53
CA GLY A 86 -9.97 -10.82 15.22
C GLY A 86 -8.81 -11.28 14.36
N PHE A 87 -8.03 -12.23 14.86
CA PHE A 87 -7.06 -12.97 14.05
C PHE A 87 -7.68 -13.46 12.74
#